data_AF-A0A2B8A4Q4-F1
#
_entry.id   AF-A0A2B8A4Q4-F1
#
_cell.length_a   1.000
_cell.length_b   1.000
_cell.length_c   1.000
_cell.angle_alpha   90.00
_cell.angle_beta   90.00
_cell.angle_gamma   90.00
#
_symmetry.space_group_name_H-M   'P 1'
#
loop_
_entity.id
_entity.type
_entity.pdbx_description
1 polymer ?
#
loop_
_entity_poly.entity_id
_entity_poly.type
_entity_poly.pdbx_seq_one_letter_code
_entity_poly.pdbx_strand_id
1 'polypeptide(L)'
;MNMKRCILIILLLSAKSLLGFGNDRDLKVTSPDGKLSLRLSLKESVFYSVDYKGENIISPSLIELSLSGQTLGRMPKSKKIVRQKKNGSIALPYGNFKKLREQYNELEVEFAGNYSIIVRAYNQGVAYRFKTKFDSAITVINEEANFNFQGAPSVSFPESDTFTSWEVPYVQYASIASIAENKKAITPLMFSYEKINVAIAESDVLDYPGMYLKKHQGSLKGEWAKYPKRTELGSWGNFVSVVKETCNFIAKTEGSREFPWRIIMPSDNDKTFLTNSLVYLLAKPAALT
;
A
#
# COMPACT_ATOMS: atom_id res chain seq x y z
N MET A 1 -7.13 43.27 52.77
CA MET A 1 -7.22 43.32 51.29
C MET A 1 -7.28 41.88 50.79
N ASN A 2 -8.42 41.48 50.22
CA ASN A 2 -8.94 40.12 50.33
C ASN A 2 -8.24 39.05 49.47
N MET A 3 -7.67 38.06 50.15
CA MET A 3 -7.03 36.83 49.65
C MET A 3 -7.95 35.94 48.78
N LYS A 4 -9.23 36.30 48.65
CA LYS A 4 -10.22 35.59 47.82
C LYS A 4 -10.22 36.02 46.34
N ARG A 5 -9.56 37.13 45.98
CA ARG A 5 -9.48 37.59 44.57
C ARG A 5 -8.28 37.01 43.79
N CYS A 6 -7.24 36.51 44.47
CA CYS A 6 -6.07 35.95 43.78
C CYS A 6 -6.24 34.48 43.37
N ILE A 7 -7.12 33.71 44.04
CA ILE A 7 -7.32 32.29 43.72
C ILE A 7 -8.19 32.10 42.46
N LEU A 8 -9.04 33.08 42.12
CA LEU A 8 -9.92 32.98 40.95
C LEU A 8 -9.20 33.25 39.62
N ILE A 9 -8.02 33.88 39.64
CA ILE A 9 -7.24 34.16 38.42
C ILE A 9 -6.31 32.98 38.06
N ILE A 10 -5.92 32.14 39.04
CA ILE A 10 -5.10 30.95 38.78
C ILE A 10 -5.97 29.77 38.31
N LEU A 11 -7.26 29.72 38.66
CA LEU A 11 -8.18 28.67 38.18
C LEU A 11 -8.69 28.88 36.74
N LEU A 12 -8.45 30.05 36.14
CA LEU A 12 -8.88 30.38 34.77
C LEU A 12 -7.78 30.18 33.71
N LEU A 13 -6.57 29.76 34.10
CA LEU A 13 -5.47 29.44 33.18
C LEU A 13 -5.25 27.94 32.93
N SER A 14 -5.98 27.04 33.60
CA SER A 14 -5.79 25.58 33.46
C SER A 14 -6.71 24.89 32.44
N ALA A 15 -7.52 25.64 31.66
CA ALA A 15 -8.55 25.06 30.78
C ALA A 15 -8.36 25.32 29.27
N LYS A 16 -7.14 25.64 28.81
CA LYS A 16 -6.82 25.73 27.37
C LYS A 16 -5.55 24.98 27.00
N SER A 17 -5.55 23.69 27.29
CA SER A 17 -4.74 22.71 26.58
C SER A 17 -5.58 21.47 26.28
N LEU A 18 -6.75 21.66 25.67
CA LEU A 18 -7.23 20.69 24.69
C LEU A 18 -6.31 20.80 23.47
N LEU A 19 -5.11 20.22 23.60
CA LEU A 19 -4.44 19.64 22.47
C LEU A 19 -5.45 18.65 21.90
N GLY A 20 -6.05 19.01 20.77
CA GLY A 20 -6.78 18.06 19.94
C GLY A 20 -5.77 17.02 19.48
N PHE A 21 -5.55 15.99 20.30
CA PHE A 21 -5.05 14.72 19.84
C PHE A 21 -6.01 14.26 18.74
N GLY A 22 -5.45 13.83 17.60
CA GLY A 22 -6.25 13.33 16.48
C GLY A 22 -7.26 12.32 17.00
N ASN A 23 -8.51 12.42 16.54
CA ASN A 23 -9.51 11.42 16.89
C ASN A 23 -9.04 10.08 16.30
N ASP A 24 -8.48 9.23 17.16
CA ASP A 24 -8.24 7.83 16.87
C ASP A 24 -9.52 7.25 16.27
N ARG A 25 -9.46 6.90 14.99
CA ARG A 25 -10.64 6.50 14.22
C ARG A 25 -10.33 5.32 13.33
N ASP A 26 -11.13 4.28 13.52
CA ASP A 26 -11.09 3.10 12.67
C ASP A 26 -12.16 3.17 11.58
N LEU A 27 -11.75 2.89 10.35
CA LEU A 27 -12.61 2.84 9.18
C LEU A 27 -12.44 1.50 8.48
N LYS A 28 -13.49 0.68 8.51
CA LYS A 28 -13.51 -0.66 7.92
C LYS A 28 -14.20 -0.70 6.56
N VAL A 29 -13.67 -1.51 5.65
CA VAL A 29 -14.36 -2.01 4.45
C VAL A 29 -14.33 -3.54 4.46
N THR A 30 -15.43 -4.16 4.06
CA THR A 30 -15.59 -5.63 4.04
C THR A 30 -15.95 -6.07 2.63
N SER A 31 -15.50 -7.25 2.19
CA SER A 31 -15.84 -7.82 0.89
C SER A 31 -17.35 -8.11 0.76
N PRO A 32 -17.88 -8.21 -0.48
CA PRO A 32 -19.27 -8.59 -0.71
C PRO A 32 -19.73 -9.88 0.00
N ASP A 33 -18.85 -10.89 0.13
CA ASP A 33 -19.15 -12.15 0.82
C ASP A 33 -18.87 -12.16 2.34
N GLY A 34 -18.41 -11.03 2.89
CA GLY A 34 -18.14 -10.88 4.32
C GLY A 34 -16.82 -11.48 4.82
N LYS A 35 -16.06 -12.20 3.97
CA LYS A 35 -14.89 -12.98 4.41
C LYS A 35 -13.60 -12.17 4.50
N LEU A 36 -13.48 -11.09 3.74
CA LEU A 36 -12.31 -10.22 3.76
C LEU A 36 -12.66 -8.86 4.33
N SER A 37 -11.76 -8.29 5.11
CA SER A 37 -11.87 -6.88 5.46
C SER A 37 -10.53 -6.19 5.61
N LEU A 38 -10.50 -4.93 5.21
CA LEU A 38 -9.40 -4.02 5.45
C LEU A 38 -9.89 -2.91 6.39
N ARG A 39 -9.10 -2.61 7.41
CA ARG A 39 -9.33 -1.51 8.35
C ARG A 39 -8.23 -0.48 8.19
N LEU A 40 -8.61 0.79 8.07
CA LEU A 40 -7.71 1.93 8.24
C LEU A 40 -7.85 2.44 9.67
N SER A 41 -6.75 2.53 10.40
CA SER A 41 -6.66 3.13 11.73
C SER A 41 -5.94 4.46 11.60
N LEU A 42 -6.68 5.54 11.83
CA LEU A 42 -6.18 6.91 11.78
C LEU A 42 -5.74 7.31 13.19
N LYS A 43 -4.44 7.40 13.44
CA LYS A 43 -3.86 7.82 14.72
C LYS A 43 -2.87 8.97 14.50
N GLU A 44 -1.67 8.90 15.06
CA GLU A 44 -0.53 9.76 14.70
C GLU A 44 -0.05 9.56 13.26
N SER A 45 -0.27 8.37 12.71
CA SER A 45 -0.14 8.04 11.29
C SER A 45 -1.29 7.14 10.84
N VAL A 46 -1.41 6.91 9.53
CA VAL A 46 -2.36 5.95 8.98
C VAL A 46 -1.75 4.56 9.00
N PHE A 47 -2.44 3.64 9.67
CA PHE A 47 -2.14 2.21 9.63
C PHE A 47 -3.25 1.45 8.93
N TYR A 48 -2.93 0.32 8.33
CA TYR A 48 -3.94 -0.64 7.87
C TYR A 48 -3.74 -2.03 8.49
N SER A 49 -4.84 -2.77 8.61
CA SER A 49 -4.83 -4.20 8.95
C SER A 49 -5.79 -4.96 8.05
N VAL A 50 -5.55 -6.27 7.89
CA VAL A 50 -6.37 -7.14 7.03
C VAL A 50 -6.75 -8.40 7.79
N ASP A 51 -8.05 -8.72 7.74
CA ASP A 51 -8.61 -9.96 8.28
C ASP A 51 -9.19 -10.81 7.14
N TYR A 52 -8.93 -12.12 7.18
CA TYR A 52 -9.50 -13.12 6.28
C TYR A 52 -10.19 -14.22 7.09
N LYS A 53 -11.49 -14.40 6.87
CA LYS A 53 -12.36 -15.38 7.57
C LYS A 53 -12.30 -15.31 9.10
N GLY A 54 -12.11 -14.11 9.64
CA GLY A 54 -12.01 -13.87 11.08
C GLY A 54 -10.59 -13.92 11.63
N GLU A 55 -9.61 -14.38 10.85
CA GLU A 55 -8.20 -14.41 11.23
C GLU A 55 -7.48 -13.16 10.75
N ASN A 56 -6.70 -12.53 11.64
CA ASN A 56 -5.84 -11.42 11.25
C ASN A 56 -4.63 -11.96 10.47
N ILE A 57 -4.45 -11.49 9.23
CA ILE A 57 -3.33 -11.91 8.36
C ILE A 57 -2.28 -10.81 8.20
N ILE A 58 -2.71 -9.55 8.27
CA ILE A 58 -1.83 -8.37 8.31
C ILE A 58 -2.18 -7.58 9.56
N SER A 59 -1.24 -7.54 10.50
CA SER A 59 -1.28 -6.70 11.69
C SER A 59 -1.13 -5.23 11.29
N PRO A 60 -1.45 -4.27 12.19
CA PRO A 60 -1.34 -2.85 11.90
C PRO A 60 -0.01 -2.47 11.22
N SER A 61 -0.11 -1.96 10.00
CA SER A 61 1.01 -1.69 9.10
C SER A 61 0.96 -0.25 8.61
N LEU A 62 2.07 0.49 8.76
CA LEU A 62 2.17 1.90 8.40
C LEU A 62 2.06 2.10 6.88
N ILE A 63 1.31 3.14 6.48
CA ILE A 63 1.29 3.64 5.11
C ILE A 63 1.51 5.16 5.09
N GLU A 64 2.55 5.61 4.38
CA GLU A 64 2.87 7.02 4.22
C GLU A 64 3.39 7.30 2.80
N LEU A 65 3.19 8.52 2.30
CA LEU A 65 3.81 9.00 1.07
C LEU A 65 4.58 10.28 1.35
N SER A 66 5.91 10.19 1.33
CA SER A 66 6.79 11.33 1.59
C SER A 66 7.02 12.13 0.32
N LEU A 67 6.56 13.37 0.30
CA LEU A 67 6.76 14.33 -0.78
C LEU A 67 7.85 15.32 -0.38
N SER A 68 8.38 16.06 -1.36
CA SER A 68 9.20 17.23 -1.07
C SER A 68 8.34 18.30 -0.35
N GLY A 69 8.49 18.40 0.97
CA GLY A 69 7.84 19.42 1.82
C GLY A 69 6.72 18.92 2.74
N GLN A 70 6.12 17.74 2.49
CA GLN A 70 5.10 17.16 3.37
C GLN A 70 5.06 15.64 3.29
N THR A 71 4.50 14.98 4.31
CA THR A 71 4.28 13.54 4.33
C THR A 71 2.79 13.25 4.43
N LEU A 72 2.22 12.62 3.41
CA LEU A 72 0.82 12.17 3.41
C LEU A 72 0.71 10.93 4.30
N GLY A 73 -0.39 10.83 5.06
CA GLY A 73 -0.61 9.72 6.01
C GLY A 73 -0.09 10.01 7.41
N ARG A 74 0.71 11.07 7.63
CA ARG A 74 1.16 11.51 8.95
C ARG A 74 0.24 12.58 9.53
N MET A 75 -0.05 12.49 10.83
CA MET A 75 -1.02 13.32 11.55
C MET A 75 -2.32 13.52 10.76
N PRO A 76 -2.95 12.42 10.28
CA PRO A 76 -4.05 12.47 9.34
C PRO A 76 -5.26 13.24 9.91
N LYS A 77 -5.77 14.18 9.13
CA LYS A 77 -7.02 14.90 9.43
C LYS A 77 -8.06 14.57 8.37
N SER A 78 -8.92 13.58 8.62
CA SER A 78 -9.98 13.21 7.66
C SER A 78 -10.97 14.35 7.46
N LYS A 79 -11.23 14.73 6.21
CA LYS A 79 -12.24 15.73 5.82
C LYS A 79 -13.56 15.10 5.43
N LYS A 80 -13.51 14.04 4.61
CA LYS A 80 -14.70 13.41 4.04
C LYS A 80 -14.46 11.92 3.87
N ILE A 81 -15.53 11.14 4.06
CA ILE A 81 -15.52 9.69 3.88
C ILE A 81 -16.61 9.35 2.88
N VAL A 82 -16.22 8.67 1.80
CA VAL A 82 -17.11 8.22 0.74
C VAL A 82 -17.09 6.70 0.74
N ARG A 83 -18.27 6.08 0.69
CA ARG A 83 -18.42 4.62 0.59
C ARG A 83 -19.20 4.30 -0.67
N GLN A 84 -18.72 3.31 -1.41
CA GLN A 84 -19.33 2.89 -2.67
C GLN A 84 -19.35 1.37 -2.75
N LYS A 85 -20.27 0.85 -3.56
CA LYS A 85 -20.32 -0.56 -3.94
C LYS A 85 -20.30 -0.64 -5.46
N LYS A 86 -19.47 -1.52 -5.99
CA LYS A 86 -19.44 -1.85 -7.42
C LYS A 86 -19.95 -3.26 -7.60
N ASN A 87 -20.83 -3.44 -8.58
CA ASN A 87 -21.21 -4.74 -9.09
C ASN A 87 -21.36 -4.60 -10.61
N GLY A 88 -20.44 -5.21 -11.34
CA GLY A 88 -20.37 -5.11 -12.78
C GLY A 88 -19.50 -6.21 -13.37
N SER A 89 -19.06 -5.97 -14.58
CA SER A 89 -18.24 -6.93 -15.31
C SER A 89 -17.41 -6.24 -16.38
N ILE A 90 -16.23 -6.79 -16.63
CA ILE A 90 -15.29 -6.30 -17.64
C ILE A 90 -15.13 -7.39 -18.70
N ALA A 91 -15.35 -7.04 -19.97
CA ALA A 91 -15.03 -7.93 -21.09
C ALA A 91 -13.52 -7.83 -21.37
N LEU A 92 -12.88 -8.97 -21.62
CA LEU A 92 -11.45 -9.03 -21.90
C LEU A 92 -11.23 -9.28 -23.40
N PRO A 93 -10.36 -8.49 -24.07
CA PRO A 93 -10.03 -8.74 -25.46
C PRO A 93 -9.17 -10.01 -25.64
N TYR A 94 -8.43 -10.41 -24.62
CA TYR A 94 -7.56 -11.60 -24.60
C TYR A 94 -7.34 -12.10 -23.17
N GLY A 95 -6.79 -13.31 -23.04
CA GLY A 95 -6.44 -13.94 -21.78
C GLY A 95 -7.31 -15.16 -21.43
N ASN A 96 -7.17 -15.65 -20.20
CA ASN A 96 -7.80 -16.90 -19.75
C ASN A 96 -9.32 -16.83 -19.59
N PHE A 97 -9.88 -15.62 -19.55
CA PHE A 97 -11.32 -15.38 -19.37
C PHE A 97 -11.82 -14.44 -20.46
N LYS A 98 -13.06 -14.63 -20.92
CA LYS A 98 -13.74 -13.66 -21.81
C LYS A 98 -14.33 -12.48 -21.04
N LYS A 99 -14.63 -12.68 -19.76
CA LYS A 99 -15.32 -11.72 -18.91
C LYS A 99 -14.92 -11.93 -17.45
N LEU A 100 -14.66 -10.85 -16.73
CA LEU A 100 -14.41 -10.86 -15.30
C LEU A 100 -15.58 -10.20 -14.56
N ARG A 101 -15.92 -10.72 -13.39
CA ARG A 101 -16.87 -10.08 -12.47
C ARG A 101 -16.13 -9.01 -11.68
N GLU A 102 -16.60 -7.78 -11.78
CA GLU A 102 -16.05 -6.64 -11.04
C GLU A 102 -16.99 -6.33 -9.88
N GLN A 103 -16.72 -6.91 -8.70
CA GLN A 103 -17.54 -6.70 -7.52
C GLN A 103 -16.69 -6.42 -6.28
N TYR A 104 -16.88 -5.24 -5.70
CA TYR A 104 -16.18 -4.81 -4.49
C TYR A 104 -16.99 -3.78 -3.69
N ASN A 105 -16.62 -3.64 -2.43
CA ASN A 105 -16.96 -2.47 -1.63
C ASN A 105 -15.74 -1.55 -1.54
N GLU A 106 -15.95 -0.24 -1.61
CA GLU A 106 -14.90 0.78 -1.59
C GLU A 106 -15.13 1.77 -0.44
N LEU A 107 -14.03 2.24 0.12
CA LEU A 107 -13.96 3.35 1.06
C LEU A 107 -12.87 4.31 0.56
N GLU A 108 -13.25 5.55 0.28
CA GLU A 108 -12.31 6.66 0.03
C GLU A 108 -12.36 7.60 1.23
N VAL A 109 -11.19 7.86 1.81
CA VAL A 109 -11.02 8.84 2.89
C VAL A 109 -10.24 10.02 2.33
N GLU A 110 -10.91 11.16 2.20
CA GLU A 110 -10.28 12.42 1.81
C GLU A 110 -9.69 13.08 3.06
N PHE A 111 -8.44 13.54 3.00
CA PHE A 111 -7.72 14.16 4.11
C PHE A 111 -7.45 15.65 3.84
N ALA A 112 -7.20 16.41 4.91
CA ALA A 112 -6.51 17.69 4.80
C ALA A 112 -5.10 17.44 4.21
N GLY A 113 -4.61 18.34 3.35
CA GLY A 113 -3.38 18.12 2.59
C GLY A 113 -3.60 17.64 1.15
N ASN A 114 -4.83 17.71 0.64
CA ASN A 114 -5.20 17.45 -0.77
C ASN A 114 -4.82 16.05 -1.27
N TYR A 115 -5.10 15.05 -0.43
CA TYR A 115 -4.95 13.64 -0.80
C TYR A 115 -6.08 12.78 -0.24
N SER A 116 -6.25 11.61 -0.84
CA SER A 116 -7.12 10.55 -0.37
C SER A 116 -6.34 9.24 -0.22
N ILE A 117 -6.84 8.37 0.65
CA ILE A 117 -6.51 6.93 0.61
C ILE A 117 -7.79 6.21 0.19
N ILE A 118 -7.68 5.42 -0.87
CA ILE A 118 -8.78 4.60 -1.40
C ILE A 118 -8.48 3.16 -1.04
N VAL A 119 -9.46 2.46 -0.46
CA VAL A 119 -9.37 1.04 -0.17
C VAL A 119 -10.54 0.29 -0.80
N ARG A 120 -10.25 -0.87 -1.39
CA ARG A 120 -11.24 -1.76 -1.99
C ARG A 120 -11.15 -3.15 -1.35
N ALA A 121 -12.30 -3.75 -1.11
CA ALA A 121 -12.42 -5.14 -0.70
C ALA A 121 -13.23 -5.93 -1.73
N TYR A 122 -12.55 -6.83 -2.43
CA TYR A 122 -13.11 -7.86 -3.29
C TYR A 122 -13.19 -9.18 -2.51
N ASN A 123 -13.92 -10.17 -3.01
CA ASN A 123 -13.95 -11.49 -2.39
C ASN A 123 -12.59 -12.23 -2.51
N GLN A 124 -11.80 -11.88 -3.53
CA GLN A 124 -10.49 -12.49 -3.81
C GLN A 124 -9.28 -11.68 -3.27
N GLY A 125 -9.51 -10.55 -2.60
CA GLY A 125 -8.43 -9.76 -2.01
C GLY A 125 -8.83 -8.32 -1.68
N VAL A 126 -7.93 -7.63 -1.02
CA VAL A 126 -8.06 -6.22 -0.66
C VAL A 126 -6.93 -5.42 -1.28
N ALA A 127 -7.17 -4.13 -1.54
CA ALA A 127 -6.14 -3.24 -2.03
C ALA A 127 -6.31 -1.82 -1.50
N TYR A 128 -5.20 -1.09 -1.42
CA TYR A 128 -5.21 0.34 -1.14
C TYR A 128 -4.35 1.10 -2.15
N ARG A 129 -4.62 2.40 -2.31
CA ARG A 129 -3.73 3.34 -3.01
C ARG A 129 -3.89 4.76 -2.47
N PHE A 130 -2.86 5.57 -2.68
CA PHE A 130 -2.94 7.01 -2.54
C PHE A 130 -3.57 7.64 -3.79
N LYS A 131 -4.25 8.77 -3.60
CA LYS A 131 -4.69 9.68 -4.65
C LYS A 131 -4.39 11.09 -4.20
N THR A 132 -3.91 11.93 -5.10
CA THR A 132 -3.52 13.32 -4.82
C THR A 132 -4.28 14.29 -5.72
N LYS A 133 -4.41 15.52 -5.26
CA LYS A 133 -5.06 16.62 -5.99
C LYS A 133 -4.31 17.93 -5.75
N PHE A 134 -3.07 18.00 -6.23
CA PHE A 134 -2.26 19.22 -6.26
C PHE A 134 -2.30 19.84 -7.65
N ASP A 135 -2.26 21.17 -7.71
CA ASP A 135 -2.30 21.93 -8.97
C ASP A 135 -0.96 21.93 -9.71
N SER A 136 0.12 21.47 -9.07
CA SER A 136 1.47 21.45 -9.61
C SER A 136 2.10 20.08 -9.46
N ALA A 137 3.06 19.78 -10.34
CA ALA A 137 3.85 18.55 -10.26
C ALA A 137 4.51 18.39 -8.87
N ILE A 138 4.61 17.15 -8.42
CA ILE A 138 5.16 16.78 -7.11
C ILE A 138 6.38 15.87 -7.29
N THR A 139 7.26 15.90 -6.30
CA THR A 139 8.38 14.96 -6.18
C THR A 139 8.13 14.05 -4.98
N VAL A 140 8.10 12.75 -5.24
CA VAL A 140 7.93 11.70 -4.22
C VAL A 140 9.31 11.25 -3.77
N ILE A 141 9.65 11.54 -2.52
CA ILE A 141 10.93 11.18 -1.90
C ILE A 141 10.97 9.69 -1.59
N ASN A 142 9.93 9.18 -0.94
CA ASN A 142 9.78 7.78 -0.58
C ASN A 142 8.31 7.43 -0.35
N GLU A 143 7.98 6.15 -0.42
CA GLU A 143 6.71 5.59 0.05
C GLU A 143 7.02 4.68 1.25
N GLU A 144 6.14 4.64 2.25
CA GLU A 144 6.18 3.62 3.29
C GLU A 144 5.00 2.69 3.04
N ALA A 145 5.28 1.44 2.72
CA ALA A 145 4.30 0.39 2.48
C ALA A 145 4.71 -0.83 3.31
N ASN A 146 4.29 -0.88 4.57
CA ASN A 146 4.67 -1.96 5.47
C ASN A 146 3.71 -3.14 5.36
N PHE A 147 4.22 -4.35 5.58
CA PHE A 147 3.46 -5.59 5.54
C PHE A 147 3.78 -6.44 6.78
N ASN A 148 3.20 -6.07 7.92
CA ASN A 148 3.37 -6.76 9.18
C ASN A 148 2.49 -8.02 9.21
N PHE A 149 3.03 -9.15 8.75
CA PHE A 149 2.33 -10.42 8.78
C PHE A 149 2.11 -10.88 10.23
N GLN A 150 0.89 -11.34 10.52
CA GLN A 150 0.61 -12.00 11.80
C GLN A 150 1.29 -13.38 11.81
N GLY A 151 1.93 -13.75 12.92
CA GLY A 151 2.66 -15.02 13.02
C GLY A 151 3.97 -15.02 12.21
N ALA A 152 4.35 -16.18 11.68
CA ALA A 152 5.66 -16.38 11.05
C ALA A 152 5.58 -17.26 9.79
N PRO A 153 4.78 -16.87 8.77
CA PRO A 153 4.52 -17.70 7.60
C PRO A 153 5.81 -18.06 6.85
N SER A 154 5.80 -19.21 6.18
CA SER A 154 6.84 -19.58 5.21
C SER A 154 6.73 -18.68 3.97
N VAL A 155 7.82 -18.55 3.21
CA VAL A 155 7.92 -17.57 2.12
C VAL A 155 8.56 -18.21 0.89
N SER A 156 7.90 -18.07 -0.26
CA SER A 156 8.49 -18.35 -1.57
C SER A 156 9.05 -17.04 -2.13
N PHE A 157 10.34 -16.80 -1.93
CA PHE A 157 10.99 -15.50 -2.06
C PHE A 157 11.77 -15.39 -3.38
N PRO A 158 11.24 -14.72 -4.42
CA PRO A 158 11.97 -14.44 -5.65
C PRO A 158 13.00 -13.33 -5.39
N GLU A 159 14.14 -13.76 -4.83
CA GLU A 159 15.19 -12.88 -4.35
C GLU A 159 15.85 -12.12 -5.50
N SER A 160 16.01 -10.80 -5.35
CA SER A 160 16.78 -10.00 -6.29
C SER A 160 17.73 -9.07 -5.55
N ASP A 161 19.01 -9.13 -5.87
CA ASP A 161 19.98 -8.18 -5.32
C ASP A 161 20.00 -6.84 -6.07
N THR A 162 19.26 -6.70 -7.18
CA THR A 162 19.25 -5.50 -8.02
C THR A 162 17.83 -5.01 -8.34
N PHE A 163 17.71 -3.80 -8.91
CA PHE A 163 16.44 -3.26 -9.42
C PHE A 163 16.27 -3.48 -10.93
N THR A 164 17.04 -4.41 -11.51
CA THR A 164 17.13 -4.62 -12.96
C THR A 164 16.97 -6.08 -13.37
N SER A 165 16.68 -6.97 -12.41
CA SER A 165 16.41 -8.38 -12.67
C SER A 165 15.02 -8.75 -12.18
N TRP A 166 14.27 -9.43 -13.04
CA TRP A 166 12.95 -10.01 -12.76
C TRP A 166 12.90 -11.51 -13.10
N GLU A 167 14.03 -12.09 -13.51
CA GLU A 167 14.20 -13.51 -13.80
C GLU A 167 15.08 -14.12 -12.70
N VAL A 168 14.45 -14.52 -11.61
CA VAL A 168 15.14 -14.98 -10.40
C VAL A 168 14.51 -16.26 -9.87
N PRO A 169 15.30 -17.14 -9.22
CA PRO A 169 14.75 -18.32 -8.58
C PRO A 169 13.94 -17.95 -7.34
N TYR A 170 12.98 -18.81 -6.99
CA TYR A 170 12.25 -18.71 -5.72
C TYR A 170 13.00 -19.45 -4.62
N VAL A 171 13.57 -18.71 -3.68
CA VAL A 171 14.18 -19.25 -2.46
C VAL A 171 13.08 -19.57 -1.46
N GLN A 172 13.04 -20.81 -0.97
CA GLN A 172 12.07 -21.22 0.04
C GLN A 172 12.61 -20.95 1.44
N TYR A 173 11.91 -20.11 2.19
CA TYR A 173 12.19 -19.86 3.60
C TYR A 173 11.10 -20.50 4.44
N ALA A 174 11.50 -21.31 5.44
CA ALA A 174 10.55 -21.95 6.36
C ALA A 174 9.76 -20.93 7.18
N SER A 175 10.28 -19.71 7.33
CA SER A 175 9.61 -18.60 8.00
C SER A 175 10.15 -17.24 7.53
N ILE A 176 9.30 -16.22 7.50
CA ILE A 176 9.71 -14.81 7.26
C ILE A 176 10.83 -14.35 8.21
N ALA A 177 10.91 -14.91 9.42
CA ALA A 177 11.96 -14.61 10.39
C ALA A 177 13.35 -15.14 9.96
N SER A 178 13.40 -16.16 9.09
CA SER A 178 14.66 -16.74 8.59
C SER A 178 15.27 -15.98 7.42
N ILE A 179 14.54 -15.01 6.85
CA ILE A 179 15.05 -14.12 5.81
C ILE A 179 16.02 -13.12 6.47
N ALA A 180 17.24 -13.05 5.95
CA ALA A 180 18.23 -12.10 6.42
C ALA A 180 17.78 -10.65 6.20
N GLU A 181 18.13 -9.76 7.13
CA GLU A 181 17.78 -8.34 7.04
C GLU A 181 18.30 -7.71 5.73
N ASN A 182 17.53 -6.79 5.15
CA ASN A 182 17.81 -6.11 3.87
C ASN A 182 17.75 -6.98 2.60
N LYS A 183 17.50 -8.30 2.70
CA LYS A 183 17.14 -9.09 1.52
C LYS A 183 15.86 -8.56 0.89
N LYS A 184 15.80 -8.50 -0.44
CA LYS A 184 14.65 -8.00 -1.17
C LYS A 184 14.17 -8.99 -2.23
N ALA A 185 12.87 -8.96 -2.50
CA ALA A 185 12.23 -9.75 -3.52
C ALA A 185 11.41 -8.87 -4.46
N ILE A 186 11.24 -9.35 -5.70
CA ILE A 186 10.24 -8.81 -6.63
C ILE A 186 8.83 -9.21 -6.19
N THR A 187 7.81 -8.50 -6.68
CA THR A 187 6.41 -8.91 -6.55
C THR A 187 5.90 -9.55 -7.85
N PRO A 188 4.93 -10.48 -7.80
CA PRO A 188 4.21 -10.97 -6.62
C PRO A 188 5.07 -11.81 -5.66
N LEU A 189 4.86 -11.64 -4.35
CA LEU A 189 5.55 -12.41 -3.30
C LEU A 189 4.52 -13.21 -2.48
N MET A 190 4.78 -14.52 -2.29
CA MET A 190 3.85 -15.44 -1.64
C MET A 190 4.30 -15.85 -0.24
N PHE A 191 3.33 -15.88 0.68
CA PHE A 191 3.46 -16.31 2.07
C PHE A 191 2.49 -17.44 2.33
N SER A 192 2.94 -18.48 3.03
CA SER A 192 2.16 -19.68 3.28
C SER A 192 2.08 -19.97 4.78
N TYR A 193 0.84 -19.97 5.27
CA TYR A 193 0.43 -20.52 6.56
C TYR A 193 -0.04 -21.98 6.36
N GLU A 194 -0.39 -22.68 7.44
CA GLU A 194 -0.86 -24.08 7.34
C GLU A 194 -2.07 -24.28 6.42
N LYS A 195 -2.98 -23.28 6.37
CA LYS A 195 -4.27 -23.40 5.64
C LYS A 195 -4.55 -22.26 4.66
N ILE A 196 -3.73 -21.22 4.67
CA ILE A 196 -3.97 -19.99 3.90
C ILE A 196 -2.66 -19.58 3.23
N ASN A 197 -2.75 -19.25 1.95
CA ASN A 197 -1.72 -18.59 1.19
C ASN A 197 -2.08 -17.11 1.02
N VAL A 198 -1.09 -16.23 1.10
CA VAL A 198 -1.25 -14.79 0.90
C VAL A 198 -0.24 -14.33 -0.13
N ALA A 199 -0.69 -13.67 -1.21
CA ALA A 199 0.21 -12.97 -2.13
C ALA A 199 0.13 -11.45 -1.91
N ILE A 200 1.28 -10.82 -1.95
CA ILE A 200 1.43 -9.38 -2.08
C ILE A 200 1.80 -9.05 -3.52
N ALA A 201 1.10 -8.09 -4.11
CA ALA A 201 1.32 -7.64 -5.48
C ALA A 201 1.00 -6.15 -5.62
N GLU A 202 1.14 -5.63 -6.84
CA GLU A 202 0.68 -4.30 -7.22
C GLU A 202 -0.05 -4.31 -8.57
N SER A 203 -0.76 -3.22 -8.87
CA SER A 203 -1.41 -3.00 -10.17
C SER A 203 -1.50 -1.52 -10.47
N ASP A 204 -1.79 -1.18 -11.74
CA ASP A 204 -1.82 0.18 -12.27
C ASP A 204 -0.47 0.91 -12.10
N VAL A 205 0.63 0.17 -12.27
CA VAL A 205 1.99 0.71 -12.24
C VAL A 205 2.27 1.44 -13.54
N LEU A 206 2.03 2.75 -13.52
CA LEU A 206 2.34 3.65 -14.63
C LEU A 206 3.07 4.88 -14.08
N ASP A 207 4.19 5.25 -14.70
CA ASP A 207 4.95 6.45 -14.34
C ASP A 207 5.22 6.54 -12.82
N TYR A 208 5.61 5.40 -12.25
CA TYR A 208 5.95 5.22 -10.84
C TYR A 208 6.83 3.97 -10.72
N PRO A 209 7.84 3.92 -9.84
CA PRO A 209 8.69 2.74 -9.71
C PRO A 209 7.92 1.53 -9.18
N GLY A 210 8.20 0.36 -9.75
CA GLY A 210 7.66 -0.91 -9.25
C GLY A 210 8.15 -1.20 -7.82
N MET A 211 7.29 -1.84 -7.04
CA MET A 211 7.52 -2.19 -5.65
C MET A 211 8.31 -3.50 -5.55
N TYR A 212 9.45 -3.42 -4.87
CA TYR A 212 10.12 -4.56 -4.26
C TYR A 212 9.71 -4.67 -2.80
N LEU A 213 9.84 -5.86 -2.21
CA LEU A 213 9.64 -6.05 -0.77
C LEU A 213 10.96 -6.40 -0.10
N LYS A 214 11.36 -5.59 0.86
CA LYS A 214 12.64 -5.71 1.58
C LYS A 214 12.41 -6.08 3.04
N LYS A 215 13.19 -7.05 3.53
CA LYS A 215 13.19 -7.49 4.92
C LYS A 215 13.60 -6.33 5.82
N HIS A 216 12.73 -6.01 6.78
CA HIS A 216 12.94 -4.94 7.75
C HIS A 216 12.33 -5.28 9.12
N GLN A 217 13.14 -5.35 10.18
CA GLN A 217 12.70 -5.47 11.59
C GLN A 217 11.58 -6.51 11.82
N GLY A 218 11.84 -7.77 11.49
CA GLY A 218 10.85 -8.85 11.66
C GLY A 218 9.69 -8.85 10.64
N SER A 219 9.62 -7.87 9.75
CA SER A 219 8.56 -7.67 8.76
C SER A 219 9.12 -7.43 7.35
N LEU A 220 8.26 -7.09 6.40
CA LEU A 220 8.64 -6.59 5.06
C LEU A 220 8.09 -5.18 4.86
N LYS A 221 8.84 -4.38 4.12
CA LYS A 221 8.39 -3.08 3.64
C LYS A 221 8.68 -2.92 2.16
N GLY A 222 7.93 -2.04 1.50
CA GLY A 222 8.23 -1.62 0.15
C GLY A 222 9.64 -1.04 0.03
N GLU A 223 10.26 -1.29 -1.11
CA GLU A 223 11.54 -0.73 -1.53
C GLU A 223 11.42 -0.35 -3.01
N TRP A 224 11.93 0.82 -3.39
CA TRP A 224 11.77 1.37 -4.74
C TRP A 224 13.11 1.73 -5.34
N ALA A 225 13.23 1.52 -6.66
CA ALA A 225 14.34 2.07 -7.41
C ALA A 225 14.29 3.61 -7.34
N LYS A 226 15.45 4.23 -7.10
CA LYS A 226 15.57 5.70 -7.10
C LYS A 226 15.50 6.23 -8.54
N TYR A 227 15.00 7.46 -8.68
CA TYR A 227 14.87 8.10 -9.97
C TYR A 227 16.25 8.28 -10.66
N PRO A 228 16.40 7.90 -11.94
CA PRO A 228 17.68 8.00 -12.63
C PRO A 228 18.05 9.48 -12.85
N LYS A 229 19.25 9.86 -12.40
CA LYS A 229 19.83 11.18 -12.67
C LYS A 229 20.61 11.17 -13.97
N ARG A 230 21.32 10.07 -14.25
CA ARG A 230 22.14 9.89 -15.44
C ARG A 230 22.12 8.43 -15.87
N THR A 231 21.93 8.23 -17.17
CA THR A 231 22.03 6.93 -17.81
C THR A 231 23.06 6.97 -18.93
N GLU A 232 23.62 5.81 -19.25
CA GLU A 232 24.50 5.61 -20.40
C GLU A 232 24.09 4.31 -21.10
N LEU A 233 24.35 4.21 -22.39
CA LEU A 233 24.24 2.92 -23.08
C LEU A 233 25.28 1.93 -22.51
N GLY A 234 24.88 0.68 -22.36
CA GLY A 234 25.72 -0.38 -21.86
C GLY A 234 25.00 -1.73 -21.85
N SER A 235 25.43 -2.60 -20.93
CA SER A 235 25.02 -4.03 -20.88
C SER A 235 25.50 -4.82 -22.11
N TRP A 236 25.05 -6.07 -22.22
CA TRP A 236 25.32 -6.91 -23.38
C TRP A 236 24.79 -6.22 -24.65
N GLY A 237 25.68 -6.01 -25.63
CA GLY A 237 25.35 -5.40 -26.92
C GLY A 237 25.21 -3.87 -26.92
N ASN A 238 25.48 -3.16 -25.81
CA ASN A 238 25.49 -1.69 -25.73
C ASN A 238 24.20 -0.98 -26.20
N PHE A 239 23.03 -1.60 -25.97
CA PHE A 239 21.72 -1.04 -26.35
C PHE A 239 20.79 -0.80 -25.15
N VAL A 240 21.24 -1.09 -23.92
CA VAL A 240 20.45 -0.87 -22.71
C VAL A 240 20.86 0.45 -22.06
N SER A 241 19.87 1.27 -21.69
CA SER A 241 20.10 2.48 -20.88
C SER A 241 20.37 2.10 -19.42
N VAL A 242 21.63 2.03 -19.04
CA VAL A 242 22.10 1.66 -17.70
C VAL A 242 22.17 2.88 -16.80
N VAL A 243 21.55 2.80 -15.61
CA VAL A 243 21.59 3.85 -14.60
C VAL A 243 22.99 3.94 -13.98
N LYS A 244 23.59 5.12 -14.03
CA LYS A 244 24.92 5.40 -13.45
C LYS A 244 24.84 6.24 -12.18
N GLU A 245 23.87 7.14 -12.12
CA GLU A 245 23.60 8.00 -10.97
C GLU A 245 22.11 8.05 -10.69
N THR A 246 21.74 8.14 -9.42
CA THR A 246 20.36 8.28 -8.97
C THR A 246 20.16 9.58 -8.21
N CYS A 247 18.93 10.08 -8.22
CA CYS A 247 18.49 11.16 -7.34
C CYS A 247 18.16 10.64 -5.94
N ASN A 248 17.91 11.54 -4.98
CA ASN A 248 17.46 11.19 -3.63
C ASN A 248 15.93 11.09 -3.49
N PHE A 249 15.23 10.75 -4.58
CA PHE A 249 13.78 10.61 -4.64
C PHE A 249 13.42 9.48 -5.60
N ILE A 250 12.19 8.97 -5.54
CA ILE A 250 11.75 7.80 -6.30
C ILE A 250 10.91 8.16 -7.53
N ALA A 251 10.18 9.29 -7.50
CA ALA A 251 9.38 9.73 -8.64
C ALA A 251 9.23 11.25 -8.73
N LYS A 252 9.06 11.75 -9.96
CA LYS A 252 8.50 13.07 -10.28
C LYS A 252 7.23 12.82 -11.06
N THR A 253 6.13 13.44 -10.64
CA THR A 253 4.81 13.10 -11.17
C THR A 253 3.94 14.35 -11.28
N GLU A 254 2.89 14.27 -12.10
CA GLU A 254 1.78 15.22 -12.00
C GLU A 254 1.19 15.23 -10.58
N GLY A 255 0.70 16.40 -10.14
CA GLY A 255 0.21 16.62 -8.78
C GLY A 255 -1.19 16.05 -8.51
N SER A 256 -1.99 15.88 -9.56
CA SER A 256 -3.32 15.29 -9.47
C SER A 256 -3.35 13.94 -10.16
N ARG A 257 -3.15 12.87 -9.38
CA ARG A 257 -3.10 11.51 -9.91
C ARG A 257 -3.52 10.45 -8.88
N GLU A 258 -3.75 9.26 -9.39
CA GLU A 258 -3.87 8.03 -8.60
C GLU A 258 -2.51 7.31 -8.64
N PHE A 259 -2.09 6.77 -7.50
CA PHE A 259 -0.88 5.97 -7.36
C PHE A 259 -1.20 4.48 -7.56
N PRO A 260 -0.19 3.63 -7.86
CA PRO A 260 -0.41 2.21 -8.04
C PRO A 260 -1.07 1.56 -6.82
N TRP A 261 -1.85 0.52 -7.07
CA TRP A 261 -2.48 -0.27 -6.01
C TRP A 261 -1.47 -1.15 -5.30
N ARG A 262 -1.60 -1.26 -3.98
CA ARG A 262 -0.94 -2.28 -3.14
C ARG A 262 -1.96 -3.35 -2.81
N ILE A 263 -1.67 -4.58 -3.15
CA ILE A 263 -2.65 -5.67 -3.20
C ILE A 263 -2.28 -6.75 -2.19
N ILE A 264 -3.26 -7.22 -1.42
CA ILE A 264 -3.18 -8.38 -0.55
C ILE A 264 -4.23 -9.40 -1.00
N MET A 265 -3.78 -10.56 -1.47
CA MET A 265 -4.64 -11.65 -1.96
C MET A 265 -4.48 -12.89 -1.07
N PRO A 266 -5.33 -13.08 -0.05
CA PRO A 266 -5.38 -14.33 0.69
C PRO A 266 -6.29 -15.35 -0.02
N SER A 267 -5.97 -16.63 0.13
CA SER A 267 -6.78 -17.75 -0.32
C SER A 267 -6.51 -18.97 0.55
N ASP A 268 -7.54 -19.74 0.85
CA ASP A 268 -7.45 -21.08 1.48
C ASP A 268 -7.68 -22.20 0.47
N ASN A 269 -7.63 -21.87 -0.83
CA ASN A 269 -7.78 -22.80 -1.92
C ASN A 269 -6.87 -22.39 -3.09
N ASP A 270 -5.89 -23.23 -3.39
CA ASP A 270 -4.89 -22.94 -4.42
C ASP A 270 -5.50 -22.85 -5.82
N LYS A 271 -6.59 -23.58 -6.10
CA LYS A 271 -7.28 -23.50 -7.40
C LYS A 271 -7.88 -22.12 -7.65
N THR A 272 -8.52 -21.54 -6.63
CA THR A 272 -9.05 -20.17 -6.73
C THR A 272 -7.95 -19.12 -6.68
N PHE A 273 -6.83 -19.44 -6.06
CA PHE A 273 -5.67 -18.55 -6.02
C PHE A 273 -5.02 -18.39 -7.39
N LEU A 274 -4.82 -19.50 -8.12
CA LEU A 274 -4.29 -19.50 -9.50
C LEU A 274 -5.17 -18.73 -10.50
N THR A 275 -6.45 -18.57 -10.21
CA THR A 275 -7.43 -17.89 -11.08
C THR A 275 -7.77 -16.48 -10.58
N ASN A 276 -7.04 -15.97 -9.58
CA ASN A 276 -7.26 -14.64 -9.02
C ASN A 276 -6.88 -13.54 -10.03
N SER A 277 -7.89 -12.81 -10.50
CA SER A 277 -7.75 -11.75 -11.50
C SER A 277 -7.67 -10.35 -10.91
N LEU A 278 -7.41 -10.22 -9.59
CA LEU A 278 -7.45 -8.94 -8.89
C LEU A 278 -6.45 -7.92 -9.44
N VAL A 279 -5.27 -8.36 -9.90
CA VAL A 279 -4.29 -7.48 -10.57
C VAL A 279 -4.93 -6.80 -11.79
N TYR A 280 -5.65 -7.56 -12.62
CA TYR A 280 -6.33 -6.97 -13.78
C TYR A 280 -7.50 -6.06 -13.38
N LEU A 281 -8.34 -6.50 -12.43
CA LEU A 281 -9.52 -5.75 -11.97
C LEU A 281 -9.20 -4.39 -11.35
N LEU A 282 -7.96 -4.19 -10.88
CA LEU A 282 -7.49 -2.94 -10.27
C LEU A 282 -6.78 -2.02 -11.26
N ALA A 283 -6.42 -2.51 -12.44
CA ALA A 283 -5.78 -1.69 -13.47
C ALA A 283 -6.77 -0.65 -14.02
N LYS A 284 -6.24 0.50 -14.47
CA LYS A 284 -7.04 1.46 -15.23
C LYS A 284 -7.62 0.80 -16.50
N PRO A 285 -8.79 1.24 -16.98
CA PRO A 285 -9.38 0.74 -18.22
C PRO A 285 -8.45 0.88 -19.42
N ALA A 286 -8.67 0.06 -20.44
CA ALA A 286 -7.94 0.14 -21.70
C ALA A 286 -8.05 1.54 -22.32
N ALA A 287 -6.92 2.11 -22.73
CA ALA A 287 -6.86 3.40 -23.43
C ALA A 287 -7.15 3.28 -24.93
N LEU A 288 -7.12 2.05 -25.46
CA LEU A 288 -7.44 1.72 -26.84
C LEU A 288 -8.78 0.97 -26.84
N THR A 289 -9.73 1.45 -27.64
CA THR A 289 -11.04 0.83 -27.88
C THR A 289 -11.10 0.19 -29.25
#